data_AF-A0A8T7MC40-F1
#
_entry.id   AF-A0A8T7MC40-F1
#
_cell.length_a   1.000
_cell.length_b   1.000
_cell.length_c   1.000
_cell.angle_alpha   90.00
_cell.angle_beta   90.00
_cell.angle_gamma   90.00
#
_symmetry.space_group_name_H-M   'P 1'
#
loop_
_entity.id
_entity.type
_entity.pdbx_description
1 polymer ?
#
loop_
_entity_poly.entity_id
_entity_poly.type
_entity_poly.pdbx_seq_one_letter_code
_entity_poly.pdbx_strand_id
1 'polypeptide(L)'
;MLRLFVFMTLLIIGLFRSLRLHVPVLNEAGSPETDKPFEIKEPNLSKAIYGTLKPGKEEEYYTFFAEKEAKLAPILLLMAASYNHKGLRATFRLSGPGLPAEGVTPDVTAKPLHIVGHDYIMVQSFMSPLPETGDYHVAVQRTDGAGLYCFCIGTAENNQIDPALFAKVAALVSQEA
;
A
#
# COMPACT_ATOMS: atom_id res chain seq x y z
N MET A 1 19.40 -20.93 38.64
CA MET A 1 18.24 -21.46 37.88
C MET A 1 17.20 -20.36 37.62
N LEU A 2 16.56 -19.78 38.65
CA LEU A 2 15.50 -18.75 38.47
C LEU A 2 15.92 -17.50 37.66
N ARG A 3 17.14 -16.98 37.87
CA ARG A 3 17.65 -15.80 37.12
C ARG A 3 17.87 -16.06 35.62
N LEU A 4 18.29 -17.28 35.27
CA LEU A 4 18.46 -17.69 33.86
C LEU A 4 17.11 -17.85 33.17
N PHE A 5 16.13 -18.40 33.88
CA PHE A 5 14.75 -18.55 33.39
C PHE A 5 14.06 -17.21 33.13
N VAL A 6 14.20 -16.24 34.05
CA VAL A 6 13.68 -14.88 33.86
C VAL A 6 14.37 -14.19 32.68
N PHE A 7 15.69 -14.31 32.56
CA PHE A 7 16.43 -13.71 31.45
C PHE A 7 16.05 -14.30 30.10
N MET A 8 15.94 -15.64 29.98
CA MET A 8 15.45 -16.30 28.76
C MET A 8 14.01 -15.88 28.44
N THR A 9 13.15 -15.75 29.44
CA THR A 9 11.75 -15.35 29.23
C THR A 9 11.66 -13.91 28.71
N LEU A 10 12.44 -12.98 29.27
CA LEU A 10 12.51 -11.60 28.78
C LEU A 10 13.15 -11.50 27.40
N LEU A 11 14.17 -12.32 27.11
CA LEU A 11 14.78 -12.42 25.78
C LEU A 11 13.79 -12.94 24.74
N ILE A 12 13.03 -13.99 25.06
CA ILE A 12 11.99 -14.54 24.18
C ILE A 12 10.88 -13.51 23.95
N ILE A 13 10.39 -12.84 25.01
CA ILE A 13 9.40 -11.75 24.88
C ILE A 13 9.95 -10.58 24.04
N GLY A 14 11.23 -10.24 24.19
CA GLY A 14 11.91 -9.21 23.40
C GLY A 14 12.07 -9.60 21.92
N LEU A 15 12.35 -10.88 21.63
CA LEU A 15 12.43 -11.41 20.27
C LEU A 15 11.06 -11.43 19.60
N PHE A 16 9.99 -11.78 20.32
CA PHE A 16 8.61 -11.71 19.79
C PHE A 16 8.13 -10.28 19.51
N ARG A 17 8.72 -9.25 20.13
CA ARG A 17 8.40 -7.84 19.85
C ARG A 17 9.02 -7.28 18.56
N SER A 18 9.90 -8.03 17.89
CA SER A 18 10.62 -7.55 16.69
C SER A 18 9.98 -7.97 15.36
N LEU A 19 8.77 -8.52 15.38
CA LEU A 19 7.97 -8.70 14.16
C LEU A 19 7.31 -7.37 13.80
N ARG A 20 8.13 -6.42 13.34
CA ARG A 20 7.67 -5.23 12.62
C ARG A 20 7.16 -5.69 11.26
N LEU A 21 5.85 -5.78 11.12
CA LEU A 21 5.22 -6.12 9.85
C LEU A 21 4.21 -5.03 9.50
N HIS A 22 4.28 -4.58 8.24
CA HIS A 22 3.29 -3.73 7.59
C HIS A 22 1.89 -4.27 7.83
N VAL A 23 0.91 -3.39 8.04
CA VAL A 23 -0.48 -3.82 8.19
C VAL A 23 -1.03 -4.05 6.77
N PRO A 24 -1.23 -5.31 6.33
CA PRO A 24 -1.99 -5.53 5.10
C PRO A 24 -3.37 -4.93 5.28
N VAL A 25 -3.88 -4.22 4.28
CA VAL A 25 -5.26 -3.77 4.25
C VAL A 25 -5.88 -4.32 2.98
N LEU A 26 -6.91 -5.14 3.12
CA LEU A 26 -7.73 -5.52 1.99
C LEU A 26 -8.79 -4.45 1.81
N ASN A 27 -8.89 -3.93 0.59
CA ASN A 27 -10.05 -3.18 0.19
C ASN A 27 -11.24 -4.13 -0.01
N GLU A 28 -11.86 -4.56 1.09
CA GLU A 28 -13.03 -5.45 1.07
C GLU A 28 -14.32 -4.76 0.60
N ALA A 29 -14.31 -3.42 0.51
CA ALA A 29 -15.48 -2.62 0.14
C ALA A 29 -15.86 -2.72 -1.36
N GLY A 30 -15.04 -3.43 -2.16
CA GLY A 30 -15.18 -3.41 -3.61
C GLY A 30 -14.60 -2.13 -4.21
N SER A 31 -14.55 -2.09 -5.55
CA SER A 31 -13.98 -1.01 -6.36
C SER A 31 -14.42 0.37 -5.83
N PRO A 32 -13.54 1.14 -5.18
CA PRO A 32 -13.95 2.44 -4.66
C PRO A 32 -14.11 3.39 -5.84
N GLU A 33 -15.33 3.86 -6.02
CA GLU A 33 -15.74 4.80 -7.08
C GLU A 33 -15.44 6.25 -6.65
N THR A 34 -15.51 7.19 -7.60
CA THR A 34 -15.24 8.62 -7.33
C THR A 34 -16.10 9.21 -6.21
N ASP A 35 -17.37 8.78 -6.09
CA ASP A 35 -18.32 9.28 -5.10
C ASP A 35 -18.20 8.57 -3.74
N LYS A 36 -17.47 7.45 -3.68
CA LYS A 36 -17.24 6.64 -2.48
C LYS A 36 -15.79 6.10 -2.48
N PRO A 37 -14.79 6.99 -2.35
CA PRO A 37 -13.40 6.58 -2.27
C PRO A 37 -13.14 5.73 -1.02
N PHE A 38 -12.17 4.83 -1.09
CA PHE A 38 -11.74 4.07 0.08
C PHE A 38 -10.99 4.98 1.04
N GLU A 39 -11.52 5.14 2.25
CA GLU A 39 -10.91 5.96 3.30
C GLU A 39 -9.71 5.25 3.93
N ILE A 40 -8.52 5.83 3.77
CA ILE A 40 -7.30 5.35 4.43
C ILE A 40 -7.17 6.03 5.79
N LYS A 41 -7.66 5.35 6.82
CA LYS A 41 -7.52 5.79 8.22
C LYS A 41 -6.09 5.64 8.70
N GLU A 42 -5.62 6.62 9.48
CA GLU A 42 -4.26 6.66 10.03
C GLU A 42 -3.18 6.48 8.94
N PRO A 43 -3.13 7.36 7.91
CA PRO A 43 -2.27 7.16 6.75
C PRO A 43 -0.78 7.21 7.08
N ASN A 44 -0.40 7.73 8.25
CA ASN A 44 0.98 7.68 8.76
C ASN A 44 1.47 6.25 9.02
N LEU A 45 0.55 5.34 9.36
CA LEU A 45 0.86 3.92 9.55
C LEU A 45 0.99 3.23 8.20
N SER A 46 2.06 2.45 8.06
CA SER A 46 2.39 1.75 6.84
C SER A 46 1.35 0.69 6.52
N LYS A 47 0.67 0.89 5.39
CA LYS A 47 -0.42 0.05 4.88
C LYS A 47 -0.09 -0.38 3.46
N ALA A 48 -0.39 -1.64 3.17
CA ALA A 48 -0.34 -2.21 1.84
C ALA A 48 -1.77 -2.54 1.41
N ILE A 49 -2.33 -1.72 0.51
CA ILE A 49 -3.72 -1.81 0.06
C ILE A 49 -3.76 -2.51 -1.29
N TYR A 50 -4.34 -3.71 -1.32
CA TYR A 50 -4.42 -4.51 -2.54
C TYR A 50 -5.71 -4.24 -3.31
N GLY A 51 -5.60 -4.07 -4.62
CA GLY A 51 -6.71 -3.85 -5.53
C GLY A 51 -6.51 -4.59 -6.85
N THR A 52 -7.55 -4.64 -7.69
CA THR A 52 -7.50 -5.34 -8.99
C THR A 52 -8.04 -4.43 -10.07
N LEU A 53 -7.24 -4.21 -11.11
CA LEU A 53 -7.63 -3.44 -12.29
C LEU A 53 -7.88 -4.39 -13.47
N LYS A 54 -8.92 -4.11 -14.25
CA LYS A 54 -9.30 -4.90 -15.43
C LYS A 54 -10.21 -4.07 -16.35
N PRO A 55 -10.40 -4.47 -17.62
CA PRO A 55 -11.43 -3.86 -18.45
C PRO A 55 -12.79 -3.81 -17.74
N GLY A 56 -13.43 -2.64 -17.76
CA GLY A 56 -14.67 -2.38 -17.01
C GLY A 56 -14.48 -2.03 -15.53
N LYS A 57 -13.23 -2.01 -15.05
CA LYS A 57 -12.81 -1.50 -13.74
C LYS A 57 -11.44 -0.83 -13.91
N GLU A 58 -11.48 0.32 -14.58
CA GLU A 58 -10.30 1.06 -15.01
C GLU A 58 -9.64 1.81 -13.85
N GLU A 59 -10.37 2.17 -12.79
CA GLU A 59 -9.89 3.06 -11.74
C GLU A 59 -10.35 2.61 -10.34
N GLU A 60 -9.53 2.92 -9.33
CA GLU A 60 -9.88 2.85 -7.92
C GLU A 60 -9.44 4.14 -7.21
N TYR A 61 -10.32 4.67 -6.35
CA TYR A 61 -10.13 5.93 -5.64
C TYR A 61 -9.89 5.73 -4.14
N TYR A 62 -8.93 6.47 -3.60
CA TYR A 62 -8.60 6.51 -2.18
C TYR A 62 -8.65 7.93 -1.66
N THR A 63 -8.99 8.09 -0.39
CA THR A 63 -8.98 9.39 0.29
C THR A 63 -8.33 9.28 1.66
N PHE A 64 -7.61 10.32 2.09
CA PHE A 64 -7.05 10.40 3.43
C PHE A 64 -6.84 11.85 3.85
N PHE A 65 -6.98 12.10 5.15
CA PHE A 65 -6.60 13.37 5.75
C PHE A 65 -5.11 13.35 6.11
N ALA A 66 -4.40 14.44 5.83
CA ALA A 66 -3.01 14.60 6.22
C ALA A 66 -2.72 16.01 6.74
N GLU A 67 -1.74 16.10 7.64
CA GLU A 67 -1.21 17.36 8.11
C GLU A 67 -0.18 17.92 7.13
N LYS A 68 -0.02 19.24 7.13
CA LYS A 68 1.07 19.94 6.44
C LYS A 68 2.42 19.34 6.83
N GLU A 69 3.29 19.18 5.84
CA GLU A 69 4.61 18.53 5.92
C GLU A 69 4.59 17.03 6.29
N ALA A 70 3.42 16.37 6.28
CA ALA A 70 3.35 14.93 6.49
C ALA A 70 4.15 14.17 5.41
N LYS A 71 4.88 13.13 5.84
CA LYS A 71 5.71 12.29 4.97
C LYS A 71 5.09 10.91 4.87
N LEU A 72 4.18 10.74 3.91
CA LEU A 72 3.35 9.53 3.80
C LEU A 72 3.84 8.51 2.77
N ALA A 73 4.85 8.82 1.95
CA ALA A 73 5.41 7.90 0.95
C ALA A 73 4.39 7.06 0.13
N PRO A 74 3.44 7.67 -0.62
CA PRO A 74 2.59 6.92 -1.54
C PRO A 74 3.40 6.18 -2.61
N ILE A 75 3.18 4.87 -2.76
CA ILE A 75 3.90 4.00 -3.70
C ILE A 75 2.92 3.08 -4.40
N LEU A 76 3.03 2.94 -5.72
CA LEU A 76 2.30 1.95 -6.50
C LEU A 76 3.22 0.79 -6.89
N LEU A 77 2.85 -0.41 -6.44
CA LEU A 77 3.49 -1.67 -6.78
C LEU A 77 2.54 -2.50 -7.64
N LEU A 78 3.06 -3.15 -8.68
CA LEU A 78 2.34 -4.18 -9.43
C LEU A 78 2.96 -5.53 -9.10
N MET A 79 2.16 -6.59 -9.02
CA MET A 79 2.75 -7.93 -8.99
C MET A 79 3.58 -8.16 -10.25
N ALA A 80 4.76 -8.79 -10.13
CA ALA A 80 5.60 -9.08 -11.30
C ALA A 80 4.86 -9.93 -12.33
N ALA A 81 4.04 -10.90 -11.89
CA ALA A 81 3.18 -11.68 -12.77
C ALA A 81 2.11 -10.83 -13.49
N SER A 82 1.41 -9.94 -12.77
CA SER A 82 0.49 -8.97 -13.39
C SER A 82 1.19 -8.13 -14.46
N TYR A 83 2.38 -7.62 -14.16
CA TYR A 83 3.12 -6.73 -15.05
C TYR A 83 3.72 -7.45 -16.27
N ASN A 84 4.39 -8.59 -16.05
CA ASN A 84 5.14 -9.31 -17.08
C ASN A 84 4.26 -10.26 -17.91
N HIS A 85 3.28 -10.91 -17.29
CA HIS A 85 2.49 -11.97 -17.95
C HIS A 85 1.09 -11.51 -18.33
N LYS A 86 0.43 -10.71 -17.48
CA LYS A 86 -0.92 -10.18 -17.76
C LYS A 86 -0.90 -8.78 -18.41
N GLY A 87 0.29 -8.23 -18.64
CA GLY A 87 0.49 -6.94 -19.31
C GLY A 87 -0.06 -5.74 -18.55
N LEU A 88 -0.34 -5.87 -17.24
CA LEU A 88 -0.90 -4.77 -16.46
C LEU A 88 0.02 -3.56 -16.51
N ARG A 89 -0.56 -2.42 -16.90
CA ARG A 89 0.04 -1.10 -16.77
C ARG A 89 -0.94 -0.23 -16.01
N ALA A 90 -0.43 0.47 -15.02
CA ALA A 90 -1.24 1.35 -14.19
C ALA A 90 -0.40 2.51 -13.69
N THR A 91 -1.07 3.60 -13.37
CA THR A 91 -0.46 4.79 -12.76
C THR A 91 -1.31 5.28 -11.60
N PHE A 92 -0.76 6.08 -10.70
CA PHE A 92 -1.54 6.84 -9.74
C PHE A 92 -1.36 8.35 -9.91
N ARG A 93 -2.39 9.08 -9.52
CA ARG A 93 -2.42 10.53 -9.42
C ARG A 93 -2.81 10.95 -8.02
N LEU A 94 -2.05 11.85 -7.42
CA LEU A 94 -2.28 12.44 -6.10
C LEU A 94 -2.83 13.86 -6.25
N SER A 95 -3.96 14.17 -5.63
CA SER A 95 -4.55 15.50 -5.60
C SER A 95 -4.90 15.90 -4.17
N GLY A 96 -4.94 17.20 -3.89
CA GLY A 96 -5.23 17.73 -2.56
C GLY A 96 -4.83 19.19 -2.42
N PRO A 97 -4.99 19.78 -1.22
CA PRO A 97 -4.67 21.18 -0.97
C PRO A 97 -3.19 21.47 -1.22
N GLY A 98 -2.89 22.59 -1.87
CA GLY A 98 -1.52 23.02 -2.18
C GLY A 98 -0.83 22.27 -3.34
N LEU A 99 -1.45 21.23 -3.91
CA LEU A 99 -1.00 20.59 -5.14
C LEU A 99 -1.61 21.29 -6.39
N PRO A 100 -1.05 21.10 -7.60
CA PRO A 100 -1.67 21.56 -8.84
C PRO A 100 -3.12 21.06 -8.99
N ALA A 101 -3.96 21.83 -9.67
CA ALA A 101 -5.39 21.53 -9.80
C ALA A 101 -5.65 20.20 -10.53
N GLU A 102 -4.80 19.87 -11.49
CA GLU A 102 -4.78 18.61 -12.21
C GLU A 102 -4.26 17.43 -11.38
N GLY A 103 -3.67 17.68 -10.21
CA GLY A 103 -2.96 16.71 -9.38
C GLY A 103 -1.52 16.48 -9.83
N VAL A 104 -0.81 15.60 -9.12
CA VAL A 104 0.55 15.17 -9.41
C VAL A 104 0.54 13.70 -9.79
N THR A 105 1.08 13.39 -10.95
CA THR A 105 1.37 12.02 -11.39
C THR A 105 2.87 11.82 -11.37
N PRO A 106 3.43 11.02 -10.44
CA PRO A 106 4.87 10.77 -10.40
C PRO A 106 5.39 10.09 -11.67
N ASP A 107 6.69 10.17 -11.93
CA ASP A 107 7.26 9.45 -13.08
C ASP A 107 7.21 7.93 -12.91
N VAL A 108 6.99 7.23 -14.01
CA VAL A 108 7.06 5.77 -14.05
C VAL A 108 8.53 5.32 -14.04
N THR A 109 8.88 4.49 -13.07
CA THR A 109 10.26 3.98 -12.89
C THR A 109 10.41 2.48 -13.15
N ALA A 110 9.35 1.69 -12.96
CA ALA A 110 9.31 0.25 -13.19
C ALA A 110 10.50 -0.53 -12.59
N LYS A 111 10.77 -0.34 -11.30
CA LYS A 111 11.88 -0.99 -10.59
C LYS A 111 11.47 -2.33 -9.97
N PRO A 112 12.18 -3.44 -10.22
CA PRO A 112 11.91 -4.71 -9.55
C PRO A 112 12.16 -4.64 -8.04
N LEU A 113 11.31 -5.28 -7.25
CA LEU A 113 11.42 -5.41 -5.80
C LEU A 113 11.00 -6.82 -5.36
N HIS A 114 11.68 -7.35 -4.35
CA HIS A 114 11.29 -8.59 -3.68
C HIS A 114 10.85 -8.28 -2.25
N ILE A 115 9.60 -8.57 -1.91
CA ILE A 115 8.98 -8.21 -0.62
C ILE A 115 8.26 -9.44 -0.08
N VAL A 116 8.72 -9.93 1.08
CA VAL A 116 8.10 -11.05 1.83
C VAL A 116 7.82 -12.28 0.93
N GLY A 117 8.80 -12.69 0.12
CA GLY A 117 8.68 -13.88 -0.72
C GLY A 117 7.96 -13.66 -2.06
N HIS A 118 7.56 -12.43 -2.38
CA HIS A 118 6.85 -12.10 -3.61
C HIS A 118 7.58 -11.03 -4.42
N ASP A 119 7.53 -11.17 -5.75
CA ASP A 119 8.12 -10.23 -6.68
C ASP A 119 7.10 -9.17 -7.13
N TYR A 120 7.54 -7.92 -7.05
CA TYR A 120 6.78 -6.73 -7.43
C TYR A 120 7.59 -5.88 -8.41
N ILE A 121 6.88 -5.02 -9.13
CA ILE A 121 7.43 -3.90 -9.90
C ILE A 121 6.93 -2.62 -9.24
N MET A 122 7.83 -1.82 -8.68
CA MET A 122 7.51 -0.47 -8.23
C MET A 122 7.39 0.45 -9.42
N VAL A 123 6.17 0.91 -9.69
CA VAL A 123 5.87 1.72 -10.87
C VAL A 123 6.07 3.18 -10.57
N GLN A 124 5.48 3.70 -9.49
CA GLN A 124 5.52 5.11 -9.12
C GLN A 124 5.68 5.28 -7.62
N SER A 125 6.25 6.42 -7.23
CA SER A 125 6.43 6.79 -5.84
C SER A 125 6.40 8.31 -5.69
N PHE A 126 5.70 8.82 -4.67
CA PHE A 126 5.74 10.24 -4.29
C PHE A 126 6.37 10.39 -2.90
N MET A 127 7.53 11.05 -2.82
CA MET A 127 8.32 11.13 -1.58
C MET A 127 8.42 12.54 -0.99
N SER A 128 7.77 13.53 -1.61
CA SER A 128 7.78 14.90 -1.12
C SER A 128 6.83 15.06 0.08
N PRO A 129 7.13 15.96 1.03
CA PRO A 129 6.18 16.37 2.05
C PRO A 129 4.90 16.93 1.44
N LEU A 130 3.77 16.72 2.11
CA LEU A 130 2.50 17.28 1.68
C LEU A 130 2.43 18.77 2.00
N PRO A 131 2.03 19.64 1.05
CA PRO A 131 2.22 21.09 1.18
C PRO A 131 1.27 21.74 2.19
N GLU A 132 0.07 21.21 2.38
CA GLU A 132 -0.97 21.80 3.24
C GLU A 132 -1.76 20.73 4.01
N THR A 133 -2.37 21.13 5.14
CA THR A 133 -3.28 20.25 5.90
C THR A 133 -4.62 20.13 5.14
N GLY A 134 -5.15 18.91 5.03
CA GLY A 134 -6.49 18.66 4.51
C GLY A 134 -6.68 17.27 3.90
N ASP A 135 -7.74 17.14 3.12
CA ASP A 135 -8.08 15.89 2.44
C ASP A 135 -7.33 15.75 1.11
N TYR A 136 -6.65 14.62 0.96
CA TYR A 136 -5.94 14.21 -0.24
C TYR A 136 -6.64 13.00 -0.86
N HIS A 137 -6.57 12.92 -2.18
CA HIS A 137 -7.15 11.84 -2.96
C HIS A 137 -6.09 11.19 -3.84
N VAL A 138 -6.18 9.88 -3.99
CA VAL A 138 -5.37 9.11 -4.93
C VAL A 138 -6.29 8.37 -5.88
N ALA A 139 -6.07 8.54 -7.18
CA ALA A 139 -6.69 7.71 -8.20
C ALA A 139 -5.64 6.77 -8.76
N VAL A 140 -5.84 5.45 -8.61
CA VAL A 140 -5.03 4.44 -9.29
C VAL A 140 -5.78 4.03 -10.56
N GLN A 141 -5.15 4.21 -11.71
CA GLN A 141 -5.76 4.06 -13.03
C GLN A 141 -5.01 3.03 -13.86
N ARG A 142 -5.76 2.13 -14.49
CA ARG A 142 -5.30 1.20 -15.51
C ARG A 142 -5.05 1.93 -16.81
N THR A 143 -3.92 1.65 -17.44
CA THR A 143 -3.62 2.10 -18.80
C THR A 143 -3.63 0.94 -19.79
N ASP A 144 -3.27 -0.28 -19.35
CA ASP A 144 -3.37 -1.50 -20.16
C ASP A 144 -3.41 -2.76 -19.30
N GLY A 145 -3.73 -3.90 -19.91
CA GLY A 145 -3.73 -5.23 -19.30
C GLY A 145 -4.76 -5.38 -18.18
N ALA A 146 -4.54 -6.35 -17.31
CA ALA A 146 -5.34 -6.57 -16.10
C ALA A 146 -4.50 -7.28 -15.04
N GLY A 147 -4.85 -7.10 -13.77
CA GLY A 147 -4.22 -7.85 -12.68
C GLY A 147 -4.24 -7.12 -11.35
N LEU A 148 -3.47 -7.68 -10.42
CA LEU A 148 -3.33 -7.19 -9.07
C LEU A 148 -2.27 -6.10 -8.95
N TYR A 149 -2.60 -5.08 -8.16
CA TYR A 149 -1.66 -4.08 -7.68
C TYR A 149 -1.73 -3.96 -6.16
N CYS A 150 -0.71 -3.31 -5.60
CA CYS A 150 -0.64 -2.91 -4.21
C CYS A 150 -0.30 -1.41 -4.14
N PHE A 151 -1.19 -0.62 -3.56
CA PHE A 151 -0.94 0.78 -3.21
C PHE A 151 -0.48 0.86 -1.77
N CYS A 152 0.75 1.32 -1.56
CA CYS A 152 1.35 1.47 -0.25
C CYS A 152 1.35 2.94 0.18
N ILE A 153 1.12 3.19 1.46
CA ILE A 153 1.22 4.51 2.08
C ILE A 153 1.61 4.36 3.55
N GLY A 154 2.19 5.40 4.12
CA GLY A 154 2.64 5.49 5.51
C GLY A 154 4.11 5.09 5.68
N THR A 155 4.75 5.71 6.67
CA THR A 155 6.18 5.49 6.99
C THR A 155 6.40 4.94 8.39
N ALA A 156 5.37 4.92 9.24
CA ALA A 156 5.44 4.37 10.59
C ALA A 156 4.94 2.93 10.61
N GLU A 157 5.62 2.04 11.33
CA GLU A 157 5.16 0.65 11.50
C GLU A 157 4.29 0.51 12.75
N ASN A 158 3.36 -0.43 12.74
CA ASN A 158 2.61 -0.85 13.93
C ASN A 158 2.89 -2.33 14.22
N ASN A 159 2.90 -2.72 15.49
CA ASN A 159 3.16 -4.10 15.93
C ASN A 159 1.88 -4.94 16.05
N GLN A 160 0.78 -4.52 15.43
CA GLN A 160 -0.49 -5.25 15.44
C GLN A 160 -0.69 -5.96 14.10
N ILE A 161 -0.64 -7.29 14.16
CA ILE A 161 -0.95 -8.17 13.02
C ILE A 161 -2.34 -8.75 13.27
N ASP A 162 -3.23 -8.61 12.29
CA ASP A 162 -4.44 -9.43 12.19
C ASP A 162 -4.11 -10.68 11.35
N PRO A 163 -3.94 -11.87 11.96
CA PRO A 163 -3.55 -13.08 11.24
C PRO A 163 -4.57 -13.50 10.18
N ALA A 164 -5.87 -13.21 10.39
CA ALA A 164 -6.91 -13.57 9.43
C ALA A 164 -6.81 -12.71 8.16
N LEU A 165 -6.54 -11.41 8.32
CA LEU A 165 -6.30 -10.49 7.21
C LEU A 165 -5.03 -10.85 6.43
N PHE A 166 -3.96 -11.21 7.16
CA PHE A 166 -2.72 -11.67 6.53
C PHE A 166 -2.93 -12.94 5.69
N ALA A 167 -3.69 -13.91 6.20
CA ALA A 167 -4.02 -15.13 5.47
C ALA A 167 -4.84 -14.85 4.19
N LYS A 168 -5.80 -13.92 4.24
CA LYS A 168 -6.57 -13.50 3.06
C LYS A 168 -5.69 -12.84 2.00
N VAL A 169 -4.78 -11.94 2.39
CA VAL A 169 -3.82 -11.33 1.44
C VAL A 169 -2.90 -12.38 0.85
N ALA A 170 -2.35 -13.28 1.66
CA ALA A 170 -1.50 -14.36 1.16
C ALA A 170 -2.22 -15.24 0.13
N ALA A 171 -3.50 -15.56 0.37
CA ALA A 171 -4.32 -16.32 -0.58
C ALA A 171 -4.54 -15.56 -1.89
N LEU A 172 -4.83 -14.26 -1.83
CA LEU A 172 -5.04 -13.41 -3.00
C LEU A 172 -3.75 -13.22 -3.82
N VAL A 173 -2.61 -12.98 -3.16
CA VAL A 173 -1.31 -12.87 -3.82
C VAL A 173 -0.89 -14.20 -4.46
N SER A 174 -1.17 -15.32 -3.81
CA SER A 174 -0.85 -16.66 -4.35
C SER A 174 -1.67 -17.04 -5.60
N GLN A 175 -2.84 -16.43 -5.81
CA GLN A 175 -3.63 -16.63 -7.04
C GLN A 175 -3.06 -15.90 -8.26
N GLU A 176 -2.19 -14.93 -8.03
CA GLU A 176 -1.53 -14.15 -9.08
C GLU A 176 -0.17 -14.73 -9.49
N ALA A 177 0.43 -15.58 -8.64
CA ALA A 177 1.73 -16.20 -8.86
C ALA A 177 1.73 -17.24 -10.01
#